data_AF-A0A9D1N2D0-F1
#
_entry.id   AF-A0A9D1N2D0-F1
#
_cell.length_a   1.000
_cell.length_b   1.000
_cell.length_c   1.000
_cell.angle_alpha   90.00
_cell.angle_beta   90.00
_cell.angle_gamma   90.00
#
_symmetry.space_group_name_H-M   'P 1'
#
loop_
_entity.id
_entity.type
_entity.pdbx_description
1 polymer ?
#
loop_
_entity_poly.entity_id
_entity_poly.type
_entity_poly.pdbx_seq_one_letter_code
_entity_poly.pdbx_strand_id
1 'polypeptide(L)'
;MINWVTGLEPYTAFLACNYAYVVSGCDNPAGSRLFIYYMIGGPDGVSGCYDEAFNGIGKWSVRDDVLFDKTPYTIEEVILKSPDFEEIYQFYPNVKAYWIQWRGLAPST
;
A
#
# COMPACT_ATOMS: atom_id res chain seq x y z
N MET A 1 -20.21 10.24 22.86
CA MET A 1 -20.41 9.88 21.44
C MET A 1 -20.09 11.11 20.62
N ILE A 2 -19.22 11.01 19.62
CA ILE A 2 -18.81 12.14 18.78
C ILE A 2 -19.99 12.52 17.87
N ASN A 3 -20.62 13.67 18.11
CA ASN A 3 -21.86 14.09 17.44
C ASN A 3 -21.64 14.73 16.06
N TRP A 4 -20.39 14.82 15.62
CA TRP A 4 -19.97 15.48 14.37
C TRP A 4 -19.59 14.49 13.26
N VAL A 5 -19.59 13.18 13.54
CA VAL A 5 -19.36 12.16 12.52
C VAL A 5 -20.72 11.75 11.95
N THR A 6 -21.05 12.28 10.78
CA THR A 6 -22.26 11.95 10.00
C THR A 6 -21.86 11.32 8.66
N GLY A 7 -22.76 10.55 8.04
CA GLY A 7 -22.52 9.98 6.71
C GLY A 7 -21.49 8.84 6.66
N LEU A 8 -21.32 8.07 7.73
CA LEU A 8 -20.47 6.88 7.70
C LEU A 8 -21.12 5.79 6.84
N GLU A 9 -20.39 5.35 5.82
CA GLU A 9 -20.72 4.16 5.04
C GLU A 9 -19.87 2.97 5.51
N PRO A 10 -20.42 1.75 5.56
CA PRO A 10 -19.65 0.56 5.89
C PRO A 10 -18.62 0.26 4.79
N TYR A 11 -17.38 0.03 5.19
CA TYR A 11 -16.30 -0.43 4.31
C TYR A 11 -15.47 -1.47 5.07
N THR A 12 -14.82 -2.40 4.36
CA THR A 12 -14.09 -3.49 5.01
C THR A 12 -12.68 -3.05 5.43
N ALA A 13 -11.99 -2.31 4.56
CA ALA A 13 -10.64 -1.82 4.82
C ALA A 13 -10.26 -0.66 3.87
N PHE A 14 -9.11 -0.04 4.15
CA PHE A 14 -8.48 0.87 3.21
C PHE A 14 -7.79 0.09 2.08
N LEU A 15 -7.90 0.59 0.85
CA LEU A 15 -7.13 0.10 -0.28
C LEU A 15 -5.66 0.49 -0.10
N ALA A 16 -4.84 -0.45 0.34
CA ALA A 16 -3.40 -0.27 0.47
C ALA A 16 -2.69 -0.84 -0.77
N CYS A 17 -1.80 -0.03 -1.36
CA CYS A 17 -0.94 -0.47 -2.46
C CYS A 17 0.52 -0.48 -2.00
N ASN A 18 1.27 -1.47 -2.46
CA ASN A 18 2.71 -1.52 -2.24
C ASN A 18 3.40 -0.75 -3.36
N TYR A 19 4.21 0.24 -2.99
CA TYR A 19 4.88 1.10 -3.96
C TYR A 19 6.39 0.91 -3.92
N ALA A 20 7.01 0.96 -5.10
CA ALA A 20 8.45 1.04 -5.28
C ALA A 20 8.77 2.26 -6.16
N TYR A 21 9.75 3.06 -5.76
CA TYR A 21 10.10 4.30 -6.43
C TYR A 21 11.60 4.38 -6.71
N VAL A 22 11.97 5.03 -7.81
CA VAL A 22 13.36 5.39 -8.08
C VAL A 22 13.66 6.70 -7.36
N VAL A 23 14.69 6.68 -6.51
CA VAL A 23 15.13 7.88 -5.77
C VAL A 23 15.76 8.87 -6.74
N SER A 24 15.37 10.15 -6.61
CA SER A 24 15.95 11.24 -7.40
C SER A 24 17.46 11.34 -7.16
N GLY A 25 18.24 11.44 -8.25
CA GLY A 25 19.70 11.54 -8.18
C GLY A 25 20.44 10.23 -7.85
N CYS A 26 19.78 9.06 -7.92
CA CYS A 26 20.49 7.79 -7.76
C CYS A 26 21.53 7.54 -8.87
N ASP A 27 22.57 6.77 -8.56
CA ASP A 27 23.71 6.54 -9.45
C ASP A 27 23.33 5.78 -10.74
N ASN A 28 22.24 5.02 -10.72
CA ASN A 28 21.78 4.23 -11.88
C ASN A 28 20.25 4.19 -12.00
N PRO A 29 19.61 5.25 -12.51
CA PRO A 29 18.16 5.31 -12.60
C PRO A 29 17.58 4.32 -13.62
N ALA A 30 18.35 3.95 -14.65
CA ALA A 30 17.92 2.95 -15.64
C ALA A 30 17.89 1.55 -15.02
N GLY A 31 18.93 1.18 -14.28
CA GLY A 31 19.00 -0.08 -13.54
C GLY A 31 17.91 -0.20 -12.49
N SER A 32 17.61 0.88 -11.75
CA SER A 32 16.52 0.88 -10.77
C SER A 32 15.16 0.64 -11.41
N ARG A 33 14.87 1.25 -12.57
CA ARG A 33 13.60 0.99 -13.30
C ARG A 33 13.52 -0.44 -13.79
N LEU A 34 14.62 -1.00 -14.31
CA LEU A 34 14.68 -2.40 -14.73
C LEU A 34 14.48 -3.35 -13.55
N PHE A 35 15.04 -3.03 -12.39
CA PHE A 35 14.86 -3.84 -11.19
C PHE A 35 13.40 -3.81 -10.70
N ILE A 36 12.75 -2.65 -10.68
CA ILE A 36 11.32 -2.55 -10.38
C ILE A 36 10.50 -3.36 -11.39
N TYR A 37 10.80 -3.25 -12.69
CA TYR A 37 10.13 -4.03 -13.73
C TYR A 37 10.30 -5.54 -13.52
N TYR A 38 11.50 -5.99 -13.18
CA TYR A 38 11.78 -7.39 -12.83
C TYR A 38 11.00 -7.85 -11.59
N MET A 39 10.93 -7.02 -10.54
CA MET A 39 10.19 -7.33 -9.31
C MET A 39 8.67 -7.48 -9.56
N ILE A 40 8.12 -6.75 -10.53
CA ILE A 40 6.70 -6.82 -10.90
C ILE A 40 6.39 -7.87 -11.97
N GLY A 41 7.25 -8.88 -12.11
CA GLY A 41 7.00 -10.01 -13.00
C GLY A 41 7.61 -9.86 -14.38
N GLY A 42 8.31 -8.75 -14.68
CA GLY A 42 9.00 -8.59 -15.97
C GLY A 42 8.10 -8.83 -17.19
N PRO A 43 8.63 -9.37 -18.30
CA PRO A 43 7.82 -9.64 -19.49
C PRO A 43 6.90 -10.87 -19.37
N ASP A 44 7.20 -11.81 -18.48
CA ASP A 44 6.49 -13.09 -18.35
C ASP A 44 5.44 -13.11 -17.22
N GLY A 45 5.35 -12.04 -16.43
CA GLY A 45 4.40 -11.92 -15.33
C GLY A 45 4.78 -12.70 -14.07
N VAL A 46 5.82 -13.52 -14.11
CA VAL A 46 6.24 -14.40 -12.99
C VAL A 46 7.67 -14.16 -12.53
N SER A 47 8.44 -13.34 -13.26
CA SER A 47 9.81 -13.00 -12.88
C SER A 47 9.92 -12.37 -11.49
N GLY A 48 11.06 -12.60 -10.84
CA GLY A 48 11.45 -11.90 -9.62
C GLY A 48 10.55 -12.23 -8.44
N CYS A 49 9.86 -11.22 -7.91
CA CYS A 49 9.11 -11.32 -6.66
C CYS A 49 7.60 -11.43 -6.86
N TYR A 50 7.10 -11.31 -8.10
CA TYR A 50 5.68 -11.02 -8.32
C TYR A 50 4.77 -12.17 -7.88
N ASP A 51 5.07 -13.40 -8.30
CA ASP A 51 4.31 -14.57 -7.86
C ASP A 51 4.76 -15.10 -6.49
N GLU A 52 6.07 -15.27 -6.29
CA GLU A 52 6.58 -15.90 -5.05
C GLU A 52 6.38 -15.04 -3.78
N ALA A 53 6.50 -13.72 -3.88
CA ALA A 53 6.45 -12.83 -2.71
C ALA A 53 5.23 -11.89 -2.70
N PHE A 54 4.72 -11.49 -3.86
CA PHE A 54 3.62 -10.52 -3.94
C PHE A 54 2.26 -11.16 -4.16
N ASN A 55 2.14 -12.30 -4.84
CA ASN A 55 0.92 -13.11 -4.82
C ASN A 55 0.77 -13.72 -3.41
N GLY A 56 -0.03 -13.07 -2.57
CA GLY A 56 -0.27 -13.44 -1.19
C GLY A 56 -1.72 -13.16 -0.80
N ILE A 57 -2.19 -13.80 0.27
CA ILE A 57 -3.56 -13.63 0.75
C ILE A 57 -3.80 -12.16 1.11
N GLY A 58 -4.91 -11.59 0.59
CA GLY A 58 -5.28 -10.19 0.78
C GLY A 58 -4.58 -9.22 -0.16
N LYS A 59 -3.98 -9.74 -1.25
CA LYS A 59 -3.36 -8.95 -2.31
C LYS A 59 -3.99 -9.28 -3.65
N TRP A 60 -3.93 -8.29 -4.54
CA TRP A 60 -4.35 -8.39 -5.92
C TRP A 60 -3.26 -7.81 -6.82
N SER A 61 -3.15 -8.37 -8.02
CA SER A 61 -2.22 -7.90 -9.04
C SER A 61 -2.59 -6.49 -9.47
N VAL A 62 -1.57 -5.64 -9.62
CA VAL A 62 -1.71 -4.32 -10.27
C VAL A 62 -1.59 -4.43 -11.78
N ARG A 63 -1.19 -5.60 -12.29
CA ARG A 63 -1.14 -5.93 -13.71
C ARG A 63 -2.42 -6.64 -14.12
N ASP A 64 -2.93 -6.29 -15.29
CA ASP A 64 -4.12 -6.88 -15.91
C ASP A 64 -3.85 -8.26 -16.54
N ASP A 65 -2.59 -8.53 -16.91
CA ASP A 65 -2.15 -9.77 -17.55
C ASP A 65 -1.71 -10.87 -16.57
N VAL A 66 -1.74 -10.62 -15.26
CA VAL A 66 -1.34 -11.57 -14.22
C VAL A 66 -2.42 -11.71 -13.16
N LEU A 67 -2.80 -12.95 -12.85
CA LEU A 67 -3.77 -13.26 -11.80
C LEU A 67 -3.06 -13.58 -10.48
N PHE A 68 -3.51 -12.96 -9.39
CA PHE A 68 -3.22 -13.42 -8.02
C PHE A 68 -4.38 -14.29 -7.56
N ASP A 69 -4.12 -15.58 -7.35
CA ASP A 69 -5.11 -16.62 -7.10
C ASP A 69 -5.22 -17.03 -5.61
N LYS A 70 -4.32 -16.55 -4.76
CA LYS A 70 -4.32 -16.86 -3.32
C LYS A 70 -5.43 -16.14 -2.53
N THR A 71 -6.00 -15.08 -3.09
CA THR A 71 -7.12 -14.33 -2.47
C THR A 71 -8.44 -14.81 -3.10
N PRO A 72 -9.39 -15.38 -2.33
CA PRO A 72 -10.60 -15.99 -2.90
C PRO A 72 -11.72 -15.00 -3.24
N TYR A 73 -11.49 -13.69 -3.06
CA TYR A 73 -12.45 -12.62 -3.31
C TYR A 73 -11.83 -11.56 -4.22
N THR A 74 -12.64 -10.87 -5.02
CA THR A 74 -12.20 -9.74 -5.85
C THR A 74 -12.08 -8.45 -5.04
N ILE A 75 -11.43 -7.43 -5.63
CA ILE A 75 -11.32 -6.09 -5.01
C ILE A 75 -12.72 -5.49 -4.77
N GLU A 76 -13.64 -5.70 -5.72
CA GLU A 76 -14.99 -5.16 -5.69
C GLU A 76 -15.85 -5.81 -4.61
N GLU A 77 -15.66 -7.11 -4.34
CA GLU A 77 -16.37 -7.83 -3.28
C GLU A 77 -15.98 -7.35 -1.88
N VAL A 78 -14.73 -6.91 -1.69
CA VAL A 78 -14.21 -6.53 -0.37
C VAL A 78 -14.66 -5.11 0.04
N ILE A 79 -15.22 -4.28 -0.85
CA ILE A 79 -15.65 -2.89 -0.53
C ILE A 79 -14.52 -2.11 0.18
N LEU A 80 -13.49 -1.77 -0.58
CA LEU A 80 -12.32 -1.04 -0.09
C LEU A 80 -12.49 0.47 -0.27
N LYS A 81 -12.07 1.26 0.73
CA LYS A 81 -12.02 2.72 0.62
C LYS A 81 -10.66 3.18 0.13
N SER A 82 -10.63 3.96 -0.94
CA SER A 82 -9.39 4.57 -1.41
C SER A 82 -8.86 5.59 -0.39
N PRO A 83 -7.56 5.59 -0.10
CA PRO A 83 -6.95 6.62 0.74
C PRO A 83 -6.97 7.98 0.04
N ASP A 84 -7.23 9.05 0.81
CA ASP A 84 -7.00 10.42 0.35
C ASP A 84 -5.52 10.78 0.62
N PHE A 85 -4.69 10.65 -0.41
CA PHE A 85 -3.25 10.86 -0.27
C PHE A 85 -2.88 12.33 0.02
N GLU A 86 -3.66 13.29 -0.46
CA GLU A 86 -3.41 14.72 -0.21
C GLU A 86 -3.70 15.04 1.26
N GLU A 87 -4.87 14.63 1.75
CA GLU A 87 -5.23 14.80 3.15
C GLU A 87 -4.22 14.09 4.07
N ILE A 88 -3.87 12.84 3.76
CA ILE A 88 -2.85 12.09 4.51
C ILE A 88 -1.52 12.85 4.52
N TYR A 89 -1.05 13.36 3.38
CA TYR A 89 0.21 14.10 3.28
C TYR A 89 0.19 15.37 4.15
N GLN A 90 -0.91 16.11 4.14
CA GLN A 90 -1.08 17.34 4.93
C GLN A 90 -1.11 17.06 6.45
N PHE A 91 -1.77 15.99 6.89
CA PHE A 91 -1.91 15.67 8.31
C PHE A 91 -0.77 14.82 8.88
N TYR A 92 0.01 14.14 8.04
CA TYR A 92 1.07 13.22 8.47
C TYR A 92 2.03 13.82 9.53
N PRO A 93 2.53 15.07 9.40
CA PRO A 93 3.41 15.65 10.42
C PRO A 93 2.75 15.75 11.81
N ASN A 94 1.46 16.12 11.86
CA ASN A 94 0.72 16.29 13.10
C ASN A 94 0.46 14.93 13.77
N VAL A 95 0.03 13.93 12.99
CA VAL A 95 -0.21 12.57 13.48
C VAL A 95 1.10 11.96 14.00
N LYS A 96 2.21 12.16 13.27
CA LYS A 96 3.54 11.71 13.70
C LYS A 96 3.97 12.37 15.01
N ALA A 97 3.80 13.69 15.15
CA ALA A 97 4.15 14.43 16.36
C ALA A 97 3.33 13.93 17.57
N TYR A 98 2.02 13.76 17.39
CA TYR A 98 1.13 13.19 18.39
C TYR A 98 1.61 11.81 18.84
N TRP A 99 1.91 10.91 17.89
CA TRP A 99 2.38 9.56 18.21
C TRP A 99 3.70 9.55 19.00
N ILE A 100 4.67 10.37 18.59
CA ILE A 100 5.97 10.49 19.27
C ILE A 100 5.77 11.00 20.70
N GLN A 101 4.92 12.01 20.91
CA GLN A 101 4.63 12.56 22.23
C GLN A 101 4.07 11.49 23.16
N TRP A 102 3.00 10.80 22.75
CA TRP A 102 2.37 9.80 23.62
C TRP A 102 3.24 8.57 23.85
N ARG A 103 3.99 8.13 22.84
CA ARG A 103 4.98 7.06 23.01
C ARG A 103 6.07 7.46 24.01
N GLY A 104 6.53 8.71 24.00
CA GLY A 104 7.53 9.19 24.95
C GLY A 104 7.02 9.29 26.39
N LEU A 105 5.71 9.47 26.59
CA LEU A 105 5.06 9.49 27.89
C LEU A 105 4.66 8.09 28.39
N ALA A 106 4.67 7.08 27.52
CA ALA A 106 4.28 5.73 27.89
C ALA A 106 5.30 5.14 28.88
N PRO A 107 4.85 4.41 29.92
CA PRO A 107 5.75 3.71 30.82
C PRO A 107 6.60 2.72 30.02
N SER A 108 7.91 2.69 30.27
CA SER A 108 8.77 1.63 29.76
C SER A 108 8.37 0.33 30.44
N THR A 109 7.72 -0.57 29.71
CA THR A 109 7.55 -1.99 30.08
C THR A 109 8.85 -2.73 29.92
#